data_AF-A0A7X8XNA8-F1
#
_entry.id   AF-A0A7X8XNA8-F1
#
_cell.length_a   1.000
_cell.length_b   1.000
_cell.length_c   1.000
_cell.angle_alpha   90.00
_cell.angle_beta   90.00
_cell.angle_gamma   90.00
#
_symmetry.space_group_name_H-M   'P 1'
#
loop_
_entity.id
_entity.type
_entity.pdbx_description
1 polymer ?
#
loop_
_entity_poly.entity_id
_entity_poly.type
_entity_poly.pdbx_seq_one_letter_code
_entity_poly.pdbx_strand_id
1 'polypeptide(L)' 'MRIFSGIQPTGAIHIGNYAGAIQNWVRMQGEGECLYSIVDYHALTMPYDTAEMPRRVQE' A
#
# COMPACT_ATOMS: atom_id res chain seq x y z
N MET A 1 18.26 -8.12 6.40
CA MET A 1 17.36 -8.39 5.25
C MET A 1 16.84 -7.05 4.74
N ARG A 2 16.64 -6.88 3.42
CA ARG A 2 15.94 -5.71 2.86
C ARG A 2 14.57 -6.15 2.36
N ILE A 3 13.52 -5.46 2.79
CA ILE A 3 12.13 -5.79 2.47
C ILE A 3 11.53 -4.64 1.68
N PHE A 4 10.95 -4.95 0.52
CA PHE A 4 10.14 -4.03 -0.26
C PHE A 4 8.71 -4.55 -0.29
N SER A 5 7.74 -3.71 0.06
CA SER A 5 6.33 -4.06 -0.06
C SER A 5 5.51 -2.89 -0.58
N GLY A 6 4.66 -3.15 -1.57
CA GLY A 6 3.83 -2.13 -2.21
C GLY A 6 2.35 -2.39 -1.97
N ILE A 7 1.56 -1.33 -1.79
CA ILE A 7 0.09 -1.40 -1.76
C ILE A 7 -0.50 -0.52 -2.86
N GLN A 8 -1.51 -1.03 -3.56
CA GLN A 8 -2.24 -0.25 -4.56
C GLN A 8 -3.22 0.70 -3.86
N PRO A 9 -3.37 1.95 -4.32
CA PRO A 9 -4.37 2.89 -3.82
C PRO A 9 -5.78 2.55 -4.37
N THR A 10 -6.35 1.42 -3.94
CA THR A 10 -7.65 0.92 -4.43
C THR A 10 -8.86 1.54 -3.73
N GLY A 11 -8.66 2.41 -2.75
CA GLY A 11 -9.70 3.03 -1.94
C GLY A 11 -9.35 2.99 -0.46
N ALA A 12 -10.35 3.13 0.41
CA ALA A 12 -10.15 3.13 1.85
C ALA A 12 -9.61 1.76 2.35
N ILE A 13 -8.57 1.81 3.17
CA ILE A 13 -8.02 0.64 3.84
C ILE A 13 -9.07 0.05 4.79
N HIS A 14 -9.35 -1.24 4.66
CA HIS A 14 -10.27 -1.95 5.55
C HIS A 14 -9.55 -2.99 6.42
N ILE A 15 -10.27 -3.58 7.38
CA ILE A 15 -9.70 -4.53 8.37
C ILE A 15 -8.96 -5.71 7.73
N GLY A 16 -9.40 -6.17 6.55
CA GLY A 16 -8.70 -7.20 5.79
C GLY A 16 -7.28 -6.80 5.36
N ASN A 17 -7.06 -5.56 4.89
CA ASN A 17 -5.72 -5.07 4.55
C ASN A 17 -4.85 -4.94 5.81
N TYR A 18 -5.45 -4.48 6.91
CA TYR A 18 -4.75 -4.33 8.17
C TYR A 18 -4.23 -5.68 8.69
N ALA A 19 -5.12 -6.66 8.83
CA ALA A 19 -4.77 -7.99 9.32
C ALA A 19 -3.89 -8.78 8.34
N GLY A 20 -4.09 -8.59 7.03
CA GLY A 20 -3.38 -9.34 5.99
C GLY A 20 -1.96 -8.82 5.70
N ALA A 21 -1.76 -7.49 5.70
CA ALA A 21 -0.50 -6.89 5.28
C ALA A 21 0.08 -5.91 6.30
N ILE A 22 -0.68 -4.90 6.74
CA ILE A 22 -0.14 -3.78 7.52
C ILE A 22 0.40 -4.24 8.89
N GLN A 23 -0.31 -5.15 9.56
CA GLN A 23 0.17 -5.71 10.83
C GLN A 23 1.49 -6.47 10.66
N ASN A 24 1.68 -7.14 9.53
CA ASN A 24 2.95 -7.81 9.21
C ASN A 24 4.04 -6.80 8.86
N TRP A 25 3.71 -5.71 8.16
CA TRP A 25 4.66 -4.62 7.90
C TRP A 25 5.22 -4.05 9.20
N VAL A 26 4.38 -3.74 10.19
CA VAL A 26 4.83 -3.24 11.50
C VAL A 26 5.78 -4.22 12.19
N ARG A 27 5.50 -5.54 12.13
CA ARG A 27 6.40 -6.56 12.71
C ARG A 27 7.75 -6.60 12.00
N MET A 28 7.75 -6.54 10.67
CA MET A 28 8.95 -6.62 9.84
C MET A 28 9.91 -5.45 10.02
N GLN A 29 9.45 -4.28 10.51
CA GLN A 29 10.31 -3.14 10.82
C GLN A 29 11.41 -3.48 11.85
N GLY A 30 11.19 -4.48 12.71
CA GLY A 30 12.21 -4.97 13.66
C GLY A 30 13.22 -5.96 13.07
N GLU A 31 12.99 -6.46 11.85
CA GLU A 31 13.76 -7.55 11.24
C GLU A 31 14.76 -7.06 10.16
N GLY A 32 14.63 -5.82 9.72
CA GLY A 32 15.52 -5.24 8.72
C GLY A 32 15.04 -3.92 8.14
N GLU A 33 15.76 -3.46 7.11
CA GLU A 33 15.40 -2.24 6.39
C GLU A 33 14.18 -2.49 5.51
N CYS A 34 13.11 -1.74 5.77
CA CYS A 34 11.84 -1.87 5.07
C CYS A 34 11.55 -0.62 4.23
N LEU A 35 11.21 -0.83 2.97
CA LEU A 35 10.71 0.19 2.07
C LEU A 35 9.26 -0.14 1.71
N TYR A 36 8.34 0.73 2.11
CA TYR A 36 6.92 0.62 1.76
C TYR A 36 6.58 1.66 0.69
N SER A 37 5.81 1.24 -0.32
CA SER A 37 5.47 2.10 -1.46
C SER A 37 3.99 2.05 -1.79
N ILE A 38 3.44 3.19 -2.16
CA ILE A 38 2.12 3.26 -2.80
C ILE A 38 2.35 3.11 -4.30
N VAL A 39 1.89 2.01 -4.88
CA VAL A 39 2.15 1.66 -6.29
C VAL A 39 1.05 2.22 -7.20
N ASP A 40 0.95 3.54 -7.24
CA ASP A 40 -0.04 4.29 -8.03
C ASP A 40 0.07 4.03 -9.54
N TYR A 41 1.27 3.96 -10.11
CA TYR A 41 1.47 3.59 -11.51
C TYR A 41 0.96 2.19 -11.85
N HIS A 42 1.08 1.23 -10.92
CA HIS A 42 0.51 -0.10 -11.13
C HIS A 42 -1.02 -0.06 -11.12
N ALA A 43 -1.63 0.82 -10.31
CA ALA A 43 -3.07 1.00 -10.29
C ALA A 43 -3.64 1.59 -11.61
N LEU A 44 -2.84 2.31 -12.40
CA LEU A 44 -3.25 2.84 -13.71
C LEU A 44 -3.57 1.75 -14.76
N THR A 45 -3.19 0.49 -14.49
CA THR A 45 -3.45 -0.66 -15.37
C THR A 45 -4.90 -1.18 -15.29
N MET A 46 -5.70 -0.66 -14.36
CA MET A 46 -7.11 -1.01 -14.15
C MET A 46 -7.98 0.24 -14.28
N PRO A 47 -9.31 0.13 -14.48
CA PRO A 47 -10.19 1.32 -14.48
C PRO A 47 -10.09 2.11 -13.17
N TYR A 48 -9.90 3.42 -13.27
CA TYR A 48 -9.81 4.34 -12.14
C TYR A 48 -10.45 5.68 -12.48
N ASP A 49 -10.82 6.44 -11.45
CA ASP A 49 -11.22 7.85 -11.58
C ASP A 49 -10.00 8.73 -11.32
N THR A 50 -9.62 9.53 -12.32
CA THR A 50 -8.47 10.44 -12.24
C THR A 50 -8.62 11.48 -11.14
N ALA A 51 -9.85 11.93 -10.85
CA ALA A 51 -10.11 12.91 -9.80
C ALA A 51 -9.90 12.31 -8.40
N GLU A 52 -10.12 11.01 -8.25
CA GLU A 52 -10.02 10.32 -6.96
C GLU A 52 -8.60 9.82 -6.65
N MET A 53 -7.74 9.61 -7.65
CA MET A 53 -6.39 9.05 -7.45
C MET A 53 -5.54 9.86 -6.46
N PRO A 54 -5.47 11.21 -6.50
CA PRO A 54 -4.71 11.98 -5.53
C PRO A 54 -5.17 11.73 -4.08
N ARG A 55 -6.49 11.60 -3.87
CA ARG A 55 -7.07 11.32 -2.56
C ARG A 55 -6.67 9.93 -2.09
N ARG A 56 -6.80 8.91 -2.95
CA ARG A 56 -6.46 7.51 -2.62
C ARG A 56 -4.98 7.28 -2.32
N VAL A 57 -4.08 8.14 -2.79
CA VAL A 57 -2.64 8.05 -2.51
C VAL A 57 -2.28 8.73 -1.18
N GLN A 58 -3.06 9.71 -0.73
CA GLN A 58 -2.78 10.47 0.50
C GLN A 58 -3.48 9.91 1.75
N GLU A 59 -4.58 9.18 1.57
CA GLU A 59 -5.32 8.48 2.63
C GLU A 59 -4.63 7.20 3.11
#